data_AF-A0A7W0QI04-F1
#
_entry.id   AF-A0A7W0QI04-F1
#
_cell.length_a   1.000
_cell.length_b   1.000
_cell.length_c   1.000
_cell.angle_alpha   90.00
_cell.angle_beta   90.00
_cell.angle_gamma   90.00
#
_symmetry.space_group_name_H-M   'P 1'
#
loop_
_entity.id
_entity.type
_entity.pdbx_description
1 polymer ?
#
loop_
_entity_poly.entity_id
_entity_poly.type
_entity_poly.pdbx_seq_one_letter_code
_entity_poly.pdbx_strand_id
1 'polypeptide(L)'
;MPLVGALKRISVAGSGNTDVVRFAWAHGLAAAGDAMVTVSLAGSLLFAVSPDASRRQVLIYLALALVPFIVIAPLVGPAIDRFSTSHRLLATACFAMRAATAAALGFFLFDLALYPLALAVLVLNKVSGVIKQAIVPTLVDDTEQLVAVNSYLARVSTLAGGVGGAMGTSLLVATRDWAALIPASLLFATAAVVMRRVPDAVPDDQPASELIAYHELHTPTIQATSNAFAALRGAVGFFVFGLAFALRRESAPAWMYGVAVAAFGAATFVANVVSPWLRRHRAETQLMTGSLFALFICAVFAAIGPSSVVTLVVAGILGLSAGIGRQAFDSLVQRSAPLALRGRAFARFETRFQLAWAVGGAVATALATSIQTSMAVMSAVLAPAIVLYLRAIVEAGRFSSQDRDDAPSRAQRHLVLAIELVESGRHASAAVEVSAGIDALIVDDDSLAHPAMVARARELRAAALDGGHENVDSGALRSLVADLSGVIAATRRRDVTRRIDEVSRPSPST
;
A
#
# COMPACT_ATOMS: atom_id res chain seq x y z
N MET A 1 -23.94 2.54 22.75
CA MET A 1 -23.61 1.16 22.35
C MET A 1 -23.69 0.82 20.83
N PRO A 2 -23.48 1.75 19.87
CA PRO A 2 -23.43 1.37 18.44
C PRO A 2 -22.08 0.75 17.99
N LEU A 3 -21.00 1.04 18.72
CA LEU A 3 -19.63 0.55 18.43
C LEU A 3 -19.49 -0.97 18.63
N VAL A 4 -20.11 -1.53 19.67
CA VAL A 4 -20.07 -2.98 19.94
C VAL A 4 -20.88 -3.76 18.90
N GLY A 5 -22.01 -3.22 18.43
CA GLY A 5 -22.81 -3.81 17.36
C GLY A 5 -22.14 -3.73 15.98
N ALA A 6 -21.40 -2.65 15.71
CA ALA A 6 -20.58 -2.52 14.50
C ALA A 6 -19.35 -3.44 14.52
N LEU A 7 -18.72 -3.63 15.69
CA LEU A 7 -17.64 -4.59 15.89
C LEU A 7 -18.12 -6.05 15.75
N LYS A 8 -19.35 -6.36 16.22
CA LYS A 8 -19.97 -7.68 16.03
C LYS A 8 -20.31 -7.97 14.57
N ARG A 9 -20.64 -6.94 13.76
CA ARG A 9 -20.83 -7.03 12.30
C ARG A 9 -19.53 -6.91 11.47
N ILE A 10 -18.40 -6.56 12.10
CA ILE A 10 -17.05 -6.70 11.51
C ILE A 10 -16.52 -8.13 11.76
N SER A 11 -17.40 -9.11 12.03
CA SER A 11 -17.11 -10.50 11.72
C SER A 11 -17.14 -10.67 10.20
N VAL A 12 -16.01 -10.39 9.55
CA VAL A 12 -15.68 -11.01 8.25
C VAL A 12 -15.50 -12.53 8.42
N ALA A 13 -15.47 -13.01 9.68
CA ALA A 13 -15.69 -14.40 10.06
C ALA A 13 -17.18 -14.81 10.13
N GLY A 14 -18.12 -13.90 9.81
CA GLY A 14 -19.56 -14.18 9.79
C GLY A 14 -20.07 -14.82 8.50
N SER A 15 -19.21 -15.04 7.50
CA SER A 15 -19.54 -15.82 6.29
C SER A 15 -18.92 -17.22 6.25
N GLY A 16 -18.10 -17.62 7.23
CA GLY A 16 -17.53 -18.97 7.23
C GLY A 16 -16.57 -19.28 6.07
N ASN A 17 -16.01 -18.26 5.40
CA ASN A 17 -15.01 -18.50 4.36
C ASN A 17 -13.72 -19.04 5.00
N THR A 18 -13.61 -20.37 4.98
CA THR A 18 -12.54 -21.13 5.62
C THR A 18 -11.17 -20.79 5.04
N ASP A 19 -11.13 -20.29 3.80
CA ASP A 19 -9.89 -20.02 3.08
C ASP A 19 -9.23 -18.72 3.51
N VAL A 20 -10.02 -17.67 3.75
CA VAL A 20 -9.54 -16.42 4.38
C VAL A 20 -8.97 -16.71 5.77
N VAL A 21 -9.62 -17.57 6.55
CA VAL A 21 -9.16 -17.94 7.89
C VAL A 21 -7.85 -18.74 7.82
N ARG A 22 -7.74 -19.73 6.94
CA ARG A 22 -6.50 -20.50 6.71
C ARG A 22 -5.35 -19.58 6.30
N PHE A 23 -5.59 -18.67 5.36
CA PHE A 23 -4.61 -17.71 4.92
C PHE A 23 -4.19 -16.75 6.05
N ALA A 24 -5.14 -16.30 6.87
CA ALA A 24 -4.86 -15.46 8.04
C ALA A 24 -4.00 -16.17 9.08
N TRP A 25 -4.23 -17.45 9.34
CA TRP A 25 -3.39 -18.25 10.24
C TRP A 25 -1.97 -18.42 9.71
N ALA A 26 -1.79 -18.77 8.43
CA ALA A 26 -0.46 -18.88 7.83
C ALA A 26 0.31 -17.55 7.95
N HIS A 27 -0.37 -16.43 7.66
CA HIS A 27 0.24 -15.10 7.77
C HIS A 27 0.54 -14.69 9.21
N GLY A 28 -0.36 -15.00 10.15
CA GLY A 28 -0.16 -14.75 11.59
C GLY A 28 1.01 -15.53 12.17
N LEU A 29 1.12 -16.82 11.85
CA LEU A 29 2.26 -17.66 12.25
C LEU A 29 3.58 -17.09 11.73
N ALA A 30 3.61 -16.67 10.46
CA ALA A 30 4.78 -16.02 9.89
C ALA A 30 5.11 -14.69 10.59
N ALA A 31 4.11 -13.86 10.93
CA ALA A 31 4.32 -12.62 11.66
C ALA A 31 4.89 -12.84 13.07
N ALA A 32 4.45 -13.90 13.76
CA ALA A 32 5.03 -14.29 15.05
C ALA A 32 6.50 -14.72 14.90
N GLY A 33 6.80 -15.54 13.88
CA GLY A 33 8.18 -15.94 13.55
C GLY A 33 9.07 -14.76 13.17
N ASP A 34 8.55 -13.79 12.42
CA ASP A 34 9.24 -12.54 12.06
C ASP A 34 9.64 -11.73 13.30
N ALA A 35 8.73 -11.60 14.27
CA ALA A 35 9.02 -10.91 15.51
C ALA A 35 10.12 -11.61 16.32
N MET A 36 10.08 -12.95 16.41
CA MET A 36 11.12 -13.74 17.08
C MET A 36 12.49 -13.63 16.39
N VAL A 37 12.53 -13.70 15.05
CA VAL A 37 13.76 -13.45 14.28
C VAL A 37 14.28 -12.04 14.55
N THR A 38 13.40 -11.04 14.58
CA THR A 38 13.79 -9.65 14.85
C THR A 38 14.41 -9.51 16.25
N VAL A 39 13.81 -10.12 17.27
CA VAL A 39 14.36 -10.10 18.64
C VAL A 39 15.72 -10.80 18.71
N SER A 40 15.86 -11.96 18.07
CA SER A 40 17.13 -12.70 18.01
C SER A 40 18.23 -11.89 17.32
N LEU A 41 17.92 -11.32 16.15
CA LEU A 41 18.85 -10.49 15.39
C LEU A 41 19.22 -9.22 16.15
N ALA A 42 18.26 -8.58 16.81
CA ALA A 42 18.51 -7.38 17.63
C ALA A 42 19.45 -7.65 18.82
N GLY A 43 19.44 -8.86 19.38
CA GLY A 43 20.42 -9.26 20.40
C GLY A 43 21.82 -9.58 19.83
N SER A 44 21.90 -9.94 18.55
CA SER A 44 23.16 -10.34 17.90
C SER A 44 24.10 -9.15 17.60
N LEU A 45 25.40 -9.44 17.44
CA LEU A 45 26.48 -8.48 17.12
C LEU A 45 26.19 -7.55 15.92
N LEU A 46 25.31 -7.96 15.01
CA LEU A 46 25.04 -7.26 13.74
C LEU A 46 23.96 -6.18 13.87
N PHE A 47 22.99 -6.36 14.77
CA PHE A 47 21.84 -5.46 14.95
C PHE A 47 21.55 -5.08 16.39
N ALA A 48 22.49 -5.34 17.32
CA ALA A 48 22.52 -4.69 18.62
C ALA A 48 22.68 -3.18 18.45
N VAL A 49 21.57 -2.53 18.06
CA VAL A 49 21.34 -1.13 18.33
C VAL A 49 21.05 -1.09 19.82
N SER A 50 22.09 -1.24 20.63
CA SER A 50 22.01 -0.74 21.98
C SER A 50 21.63 0.73 21.87
N PRO A 51 20.89 1.30 22.84
CA PRO A 51 20.79 2.74 22.98
C PRO A 51 22.17 3.44 22.91
N ASP A 52 23.26 2.71 23.15
CA ASP A 52 24.64 3.14 23.09
C ASP A 52 25.31 3.04 21.70
N ALA A 53 24.64 2.50 20.68
CA ALA A 53 25.19 2.33 19.34
C ALA A 53 25.66 3.65 18.73
N SER A 54 26.77 3.61 17.98
CA SER A 54 27.33 4.81 17.35
C SER A 54 26.49 5.27 16.14
N ARG A 55 26.53 6.57 15.81
CA ARG A 55 25.82 7.11 14.62
C ARG A 55 26.16 6.34 13.35
N ARG A 56 27.43 5.96 13.18
CA ARG A 56 27.91 5.15 12.04
C ARG A 56 27.20 3.80 11.97
N GLN A 57 27.04 3.11 13.10
CA GLN A 57 26.38 1.82 13.16
C GLN A 57 24.90 1.91 12.80
N VAL A 58 24.21 2.95 13.27
CA VAL A 58 22.80 3.21 12.91
C VAL A 58 22.66 3.50 11.42
N LEU A 59 23.58 4.27 10.81
CA LEU A 59 23.55 4.51 9.37
C LEU A 59 23.81 3.24 8.54
N ILE A 60 24.72 2.37 9.00
CA ILE A 60 24.94 1.05 8.38
C ILE A 60 23.68 0.19 8.50
N TYR A 61 23.03 0.20 9.67
CA TYR A 61 21.76 -0.51 9.87
C TYR A 61 20.68 -0.03 8.88
N LEU A 62 20.51 1.28 8.75
CA LEU A 62 19.57 1.89 7.81
C LEU A 62 19.88 1.51 6.36
N ALA A 63 21.15 1.52 5.97
CA ALA A 63 21.57 1.08 4.64
C ALA A 63 21.26 -0.41 4.40
N LEU A 64 21.55 -1.27 5.39
CA LEU A 64 21.27 -2.69 5.30
C LEU A 64 19.76 -2.99 5.24
N ALA A 65 18.96 -2.24 6.00
CA ALA A 65 17.50 -2.34 5.99
C ALA A 65 16.87 -1.99 4.64
N LEU A 66 17.57 -1.23 3.79
CA LEU A 66 17.13 -0.90 2.42
C LEU A 66 17.45 -1.99 1.39
N VAL A 67 18.44 -2.86 1.66
CA VAL A 67 18.89 -3.89 0.70
C VAL A 67 17.74 -4.78 0.22
N PRO A 68 16.83 -5.29 1.07
CA PRO A 68 15.70 -6.08 0.59
C PRO A 68 14.88 -5.37 -0.48
N PHE A 69 14.67 -4.07 -0.35
CA PHE A 69 13.86 -3.31 -1.31
C PHE A 69 14.59 -3.02 -2.62
N ILE A 70 15.90 -2.79 -2.55
CA ILE A 70 16.74 -2.65 -3.76
C ILE A 70 16.72 -3.95 -4.57
N VAL A 71 16.80 -5.09 -3.90
CA VAL A 71 16.76 -6.42 -4.55
C VAL A 71 15.36 -6.72 -5.10
N ILE A 72 14.32 -6.41 -4.33
CA ILE A 72 12.94 -6.82 -4.66
C ILE A 72 12.32 -5.95 -5.75
N ALA A 73 12.51 -4.63 -5.71
CA ALA A 73 11.89 -3.71 -6.67
C ALA A 73 12.05 -4.12 -8.16
N PRO A 74 13.26 -4.50 -8.66
CA PRO A 74 13.43 -4.96 -10.04
C PRO A 74 12.95 -6.40 -10.27
N LEU A 75 12.93 -7.24 -9.24
CA LEU A 75 12.59 -8.67 -9.37
C LEU A 75 11.09 -8.95 -9.29
N VAL A 76 10.29 -8.07 -8.68
CA VAL A 76 8.87 -8.33 -8.43
C VAL A 76 8.07 -8.52 -9.71
N GLY A 77 8.30 -7.71 -10.75
CA GLY A 77 7.56 -7.85 -12.02
C GLY A 77 7.82 -9.20 -12.68
N PRO A 78 9.08 -9.48 -13.09
CA PRO A 78 9.43 -10.75 -13.72
C PRO A 78 9.11 -11.98 -12.88
N ALA A 79 9.25 -11.92 -11.55
CA ALA A 79 8.97 -13.05 -10.68
C ALA A 79 7.46 -13.34 -10.55
N ILE A 80 6.60 -12.32 -10.48
CA ILE A 80 5.15 -12.53 -10.46
C ILE A 80 4.70 -13.09 -11.82
N ASP A 81 5.19 -12.52 -12.92
CA ASP A 81 4.78 -12.92 -14.28
C ASP A 81 5.27 -14.33 -14.64
N ARG A 82 6.45 -14.74 -14.17
CA ARG A 82 7.03 -16.06 -14.46
C ARG A 82 6.42 -17.20 -13.63
N PHE A 83 5.83 -16.90 -12.48
CA PHE A 83 5.20 -17.89 -11.59
C PHE A 83 3.67 -17.75 -11.53
N SER A 84 3.05 -17.32 -12.64
CA SER A 84 1.60 -17.20 -12.82
C SER A 84 0.82 -18.50 -12.57
N THR A 85 1.51 -19.64 -12.48
CA THR A 85 0.90 -20.96 -12.36
C THR A 85 0.31 -21.26 -10.97
N SER A 86 0.87 -20.71 -9.87
CA SER A 86 0.35 -20.97 -8.51
C SER A 86 0.90 -19.99 -7.45
N HIS A 87 0.10 -19.01 -7.04
CA HIS A 87 0.45 -18.12 -5.93
C HIS A 87 0.61 -18.89 -4.61
N ARG A 88 -0.16 -19.97 -4.44
CA ARG A 88 -0.07 -20.85 -3.25
C ARG A 88 1.28 -21.56 -3.15
N LEU A 89 1.76 -22.13 -4.25
CA LEU A 89 3.06 -22.81 -4.27
C LEU A 89 4.17 -21.81 -3.93
N LEU A 90 4.12 -20.62 -4.52
CA LEU A 90 5.08 -19.56 -4.26
C LEU A 90 5.09 -19.13 -2.79
N ALA A 91 3.91 -18.95 -2.18
CA ALA A 91 3.80 -18.64 -0.75
C ALA A 91 4.32 -19.77 0.14
N THR A 92 3.99 -21.03 -0.20
CA THR A 92 4.44 -22.21 0.55
C THR A 92 5.96 -22.33 0.52
N ALA A 93 6.56 -22.19 -0.67
CA ALA A 93 8.00 -22.19 -0.84
C ALA A 93 8.66 -21.05 -0.07
N CYS A 94 8.06 -19.86 -0.09
CA CYS A 94 8.55 -18.71 0.66
C CYS A 94 8.58 -18.99 2.18
N PHE A 95 7.52 -19.55 2.76
CA PHE A 95 7.51 -19.91 4.18
C PHE A 95 8.48 -21.04 4.52
N ALA A 96 8.61 -22.06 3.65
CA ALA A 96 9.57 -23.14 3.82
C ALA A 96 11.03 -22.62 3.80
N MET A 97 11.37 -21.75 2.85
CA MET A 97 12.68 -21.11 2.79
C MET A 97 12.96 -20.26 4.03
N ARG A 98 11.94 -19.58 4.58
CA ARG A 98 12.08 -18.83 5.83
C ARG A 98 12.32 -19.75 7.03
N ALA A 99 11.64 -20.89 7.08
CA ALA A 99 11.88 -21.89 8.12
C ALA A 99 13.33 -22.40 8.07
N ALA A 100 13.81 -22.77 6.88
CA ALA A 100 15.17 -23.24 6.67
C ALA A 100 16.21 -22.16 7.01
N THR A 101 16.00 -20.92 6.57
CA THR A 101 16.90 -19.79 6.85
C THR A 101 16.94 -19.45 8.34
N ALA A 102 15.78 -19.46 9.03
CA ALA A 102 15.72 -19.24 10.47
C ALA A 102 16.44 -20.36 11.25
N ALA A 103 16.29 -21.61 10.84
CA ALA A 103 17.04 -22.72 11.42
C ALA A 103 18.56 -22.55 11.20
N ALA A 104 18.98 -22.22 9.98
CA ALA A 104 20.38 -21.97 9.64
C ALA A 104 20.97 -20.81 10.46
N LEU A 105 20.23 -19.72 10.64
CA LEU A 105 20.64 -18.62 11.52
C LEU A 105 20.93 -19.07 12.95
N GLY A 106 20.20 -20.09 13.45
CA GLY A 106 20.45 -20.65 14.78
C GLY A 106 21.83 -21.31 14.91
N PHE A 107 22.34 -21.91 13.83
CA PHE A 107 23.66 -22.54 13.80
C PHE A 107 24.79 -21.56 13.49
N PHE A 108 24.54 -20.57 12.64
CA PHE A 108 25.56 -19.66 12.10
C PHE A 108 25.49 -18.24 12.70
N LEU A 109 24.86 -18.07 13.86
CA LEU A 109 24.59 -16.74 14.44
C LEU A 109 25.85 -15.91 14.70
N PHE A 110 27.00 -16.56 14.86
CA PHE A 110 28.29 -15.90 15.15
C PHE A 110 29.30 -16.04 14.02
N ASP A 111 28.89 -16.57 12.87
CA ASP A 111 29.73 -16.77 11.69
C ASP A 111 29.50 -15.70 10.63
N LEU A 112 30.41 -15.58 9.66
CA LEU A 112 30.23 -14.70 8.51
C LEU A 112 28.98 -15.07 7.67
N ALA A 113 28.50 -16.30 7.80
CA ALA A 113 27.25 -16.77 7.20
C ALA A 113 25.99 -16.09 7.79
N LEU A 114 26.07 -15.45 8.96
CA LEU A 114 25.00 -14.61 9.52
C LEU A 114 24.51 -13.57 8.51
N TYR A 115 25.43 -12.84 7.87
CA TYR A 115 25.11 -11.72 6.98
C TYR A 115 24.22 -12.13 5.80
N PRO A 116 24.60 -13.13 4.96
CA PRO A 116 23.75 -13.57 3.86
C PRO A 116 22.45 -14.24 4.34
N LEU A 117 22.45 -14.96 5.47
CA LEU A 117 21.23 -15.58 6.01
C LEU A 117 20.24 -14.55 6.57
N ALA A 118 20.73 -13.54 7.29
CA ALA A 118 19.91 -12.44 7.78
C ALA A 118 19.31 -11.64 6.62
N LEU A 119 20.12 -11.37 5.58
CA LEU A 119 19.61 -10.75 4.37
C LEU A 119 18.55 -11.62 3.69
N ALA A 120 18.79 -12.93 3.56
CA ALA A 120 17.84 -13.85 2.94
C ALA A 120 16.49 -13.87 3.67
N VAL A 121 16.48 -13.95 5.01
CA VAL A 121 15.21 -13.96 5.78
C VAL A 121 14.48 -12.62 5.69
N LEU A 122 15.20 -11.50 5.63
CA LEU A 122 14.61 -10.16 5.43
C LEU A 122 14.03 -9.99 4.03
N VAL A 123 14.72 -10.47 2.99
CA VAL A 123 14.21 -10.48 1.62
C VAL A 123 12.96 -11.36 1.52
N LEU A 124 13.00 -12.58 2.07
CA LEU A 124 11.85 -13.48 2.09
C LEU A 124 10.65 -12.91 2.85
N ASN A 125 10.87 -12.14 3.92
CA ASN A 125 9.80 -11.40 4.60
C ASN A 125 9.07 -10.45 3.65
N LYS A 126 9.83 -9.65 2.89
CA LYS A 126 9.25 -8.69 1.94
C LYS A 126 8.57 -9.38 0.75
N VAL A 127 9.17 -10.46 0.23
CA VAL A 127 8.55 -11.30 -0.82
C VAL A 127 7.20 -11.84 -0.36
N SER A 128 7.10 -12.35 0.88
CA SER A 128 5.82 -12.85 1.43
C SER A 128 4.73 -11.77 1.48
N GLY A 129 5.10 -10.50 1.69
CA GLY A 129 4.19 -9.37 1.65
C GLY A 129 3.67 -9.08 0.24
N VAL A 130 4.52 -9.19 -0.78
CA VAL A 130 4.12 -9.05 -2.19
C VAL A 130 3.16 -10.18 -2.59
N ILE A 131 3.49 -11.43 -2.24
CA ILE A 131 2.64 -12.60 -2.51
C ILE A 131 1.28 -12.44 -1.83
N LYS A 132 1.22 -11.92 -0.60
CA LYS A 132 -0.04 -11.60 0.07
C LYS A 132 -0.90 -10.65 -0.74
N GLN A 133 -0.33 -9.59 -1.31
CA GLN A 133 -1.10 -8.63 -2.10
C GLN A 133 -1.64 -9.23 -3.40
N ALA A 134 -1.00 -10.29 -3.92
CA ALA A 134 -1.48 -11.04 -5.07
C ALA A 134 -2.58 -12.06 -4.72
N ILE A 135 -2.52 -12.67 -3.52
CA ILE A 135 -3.48 -13.70 -3.08
C ILE A 135 -4.77 -13.10 -2.50
N VAL A 136 -4.70 -12.03 -1.71
CA VAL A 136 -5.90 -11.48 -1.04
C VAL A 136 -7.06 -11.19 -2.00
N PRO A 137 -6.83 -10.64 -3.21
CA PRO A 137 -7.91 -10.40 -4.15
C PRO A 137 -8.58 -11.64 -4.69
N THR A 138 -7.91 -12.79 -4.66
CA THR A 138 -8.45 -14.05 -5.17
C THR A 138 -9.25 -14.81 -4.11
N LEU A 139 -9.33 -14.29 -2.89
CA LEU A 139 -10.05 -14.90 -1.76
C LEU A 139 -11.39 -14.20 -1.47
N VAL A 140 -11.75 -13.17 -2.24
CA VAL A 140 -12.97 -12.39 -2.02
C VAL A 140 -13.61 -12.01 -3.34
N ASP A 141 -14.93 -11.81 -3.31
CA ASP A 141 -15.72 -11.53 -4.52
C ASP A 141 -15.81 -10.02 -4.82
N ASP A 142 -15.76 -9.17 -3.78
CA ASP A 142 -15.98 -7.71 -3.92
C ASP A 142 -14.88 -6.84 -3.30
N THR A 143 -14.75 -5.61 -3.83
CA THR A 143 -13.77 -4.61 -3.35
C THR A 143 -13.98 -4.21 -1.88
N GLU A 144 -15.21 -4.18 -1.38
CA GLU A 144 -15.47 -3.89 0.04
C GLU A 144 -14.92 -4.99 0.96
N GLN A 145 -15.03 -6.25 0.53
CA GLN A 145 -14.52 -7.40 1.26
C GLN A 145 -12.99 -7.41 1.29
N LEU A 146 -12.31 -6.94 0.23
CA LEU A 146 -10.83 -6.81 0.19
C LEU A 146 -10.30 -6.04 1.39
N VAL A 147 -10.93 -4.91 1.71
CA VAL A 147 -10.41 -4.05 2.78
C VAL A 147 -10.73 -4.65 4.15
N ALA A 148 -11.87 -5.30 4.28
CA ALA A 148 -12.26 -5.98 5.51
C ALA A 148 -11.33 -7.19 5.79
N VAL A 149 -10.98 -7.97 4.77
CA VAL A 149 -9.99 -9.05 4.82
C VAL A 149 -8.60 -8.51 5.11
N ASN A 150 -8.15 -7.46 4.44
CA ASN A 150 -6.83 -6.86 4.72
C ASN A 150 -6.72 -6.37 6.16
N SER A 151 -7.79 -5.76 6.68
CA SER A 151 -7.85 -5.33 8.08
C SER A 151 -7.83 -6.51 9.04
N TYR A 152 -8.53 -7.60 8.72
CA TYR A 152 -8.48 -8.83 9.51
C TYR A 152 -7.08 -9.45 9.52
N LEU A 153 -6.45 -9.58 8.36
CA LEU A 153 -5.08 -10.07 8.23
C LEU A 153 -4.09 -9.20 9.00
N ALA A 154 -4.23 -7.88 8.93
CA ALA A 154 -3.40 -6.94 9.68
C ALA A 154 -3.57 -7.13 11.19
N ARG A 155 -4.81 -7.26 11.71
CA ARG A 155 -5.06 -7.54 13.14
C ARG A 155 -4.44 -8.85 13.59
N VAL A 156 -4.66 -9.94 12.86
CA VAL A 156 -4.10 -11.26 13.17
C VAL A 156 -2.57 -11.19 13.20
N SER A 157 -1.96 -10.51 12.23
CA SER A 157 -0.51 -10.37 12.14
C SER A 157 0.07 -9.50 13.25
N THR A 158 -0.56 -8.39 13.59
CA THR A 158 -0.09 -7.51 14.68
C THR A 158 -0.22 -8.22 16.03
N LEU A 159 -1.31 -8.95 16.28
CA LEU A 159 -1.48 -9.71 17.52
C LEU A 159 -0.47 -10.86 17.61
N ALA A 160 -0.37 -11.67 16.55
CA ALA A 160 0.57 -12.79 16.51
C ALA A 160 2.02 -12.32 16.58
N GLY A 161 2.37 -11.23 15.89
CA GLY A 161 3.68 -10.58 15.99
C GLY A 161 3.98 -10.05 17.39
N GLY A 162 2.99 -9.45 18.08
CA GLY A 162 3.12 -9.02 19.46
C GLY A 162 3.39 -10.19 20.42
N VAL A 163 2.64 -11.29 20.28
CA VAL A 163 2.86 -12.54 21.02
C VAL A 163 4.24 -13.12 20.71
N GLY A 164 4.61 -13.19 19.44
CA GLY A 164 5.92 -13.68 19.00
C GLY A 164 7.07 -12.84 19.52
N GLY A 165 6.94 -11.51 19.54
CA GLY A 165 7.92 -10.59 20.09
C GLY A 165 8.06 -10.72 21.61
N ALA A 166 6.93 -10.83 22.33
CA ALA A 166 6.94 -11.06 23.78
C ALA A 166 7.60 -12.41 24.12
N MET A 167 7.22 -13.48 23.44
CA MET A 167 7.83 -14.80 23.61
C MET A 167 9.33 -14.78 23.26
N GLY A 168 9.70 -14.15 22.14
CA GLY A 168 11.10 -14.02 21.72
C GLY A 168 11.92 -13.24 22.74
N THR A 169 11.37 -12.15 23.30
CA THR A 169 12.05 -11.34 24.32
C THR A 169 12.20 -12.10 25.62
N SER A 170 11.15 -12.79 26.08
CA SER A 170 11.22 -13.64 27.27
C SER A 170 12.27 -14.73 27.12
N LEU A 171 12.37 -15.33 25.93
CA LEU A 171 13.35 -16.36 25.64
C LEU A 171 14.77 -15.78 25.56
N LEU A 172 14.95 -14.60 24.96
CA LEU A 172 16.21 -13.87 24.94
C LEU A 172 16.73 -13.59 26.36
N VAL A 173 15.85 -13.10 27.25
CA VAL A 173 16.21 -12.80 28.65
C VAL A 173 16.51 -14.08 29.45
N ALA A 174 15.78 -15.16 29.19
CA ALA A 174 15.94 -16.42 29.91
C ALA A 174 17.11 -17.28 29.40
N THR A 175 17.57 -17.08 28.16
CA THR A 175 18.50 -17.99 27.49
C THR A 175 19.56 -17.25 26.65
N ARG A 176 19.75 -17.60 25.37
CA ARG A 176 20.74 -17.04 24.45
C ARG A 176 20.05 -16.50 23.19
N ASP A 177 20.75 -15.63 22.47
CA ASP A 177 20.25 -14.93 21.28
C ASP A 177 19.65 -15.85 20.21
N TRP A 178 20.21 -17.05 20.01
CA TRP A 178 19.72 -18.01 19.00
C TRP A 178 18.45 -18.75 19.41
N ALA A 179 18.07 -18.75 20.69
CA ALA A 179 17.00 -19.60 21.20
C ALA A 179 15.65 -19.26 20.57
N ALA A 180 15.40 -17.99 20.24
CA ALA A 180 14.17 -17.54 19.57
C ALA A 180 14.07 -18.00 18.09
N LEU A 181 15.16 -18.44 17.48
CA LEU A 181 15.18 -18.89 16.08
C LEU A 181 14.57 -20.29 15.90
N ILE A 182 14.65 -21.15 16.91
CA ILE A 182 14.02 -22.48 16.89
C ILE A 182 12.49 -22.36 16.77
N PRO A 183 11.78 -21.71 17.71
CA PRO A 183 10.33 -21.55 17.60
C PRO A 183 9.96 -20.72 16.36
N ALA A 184 10.76 -19.73 15.95
CA ALA A 184 10.53 -19.01 14.70
C ALA A 184 10.54 -19.94 13.47
N SER A 185 11.53 -20.83 13.38
CA SER A 185 11.62 -21.81 12.29
C SER A 185 10.40 -22.74 12.29
N LEU A 186 9.97 -23.23 13.46
CA LEU A 186 8.77 -24.07 13.59
C LEU A 186 7.49 -23.33 13.17
N LEU A 187 7.36 -22.05 13.54
CA LEU A 187 6.23 -21.22 13.13
C LEU A 187 6.19 -21.03 11.61
N PHE A 188 7.33 -20.77 10.97
CA PHE A 188 7.42 -20.68 9.50
C PHE A 188 7.13 -22.02 8.81
N ALA A 189 7.62 -23.13 9.35
CA ALA A 189 7.33 -24.47 8.83
C ALA A 189 5.82 -24.77 8.92
N THR A 190 5.20 -24.43 10.05
CA THR A 190 3.76 -24.57 10.25
C THR A 190 2.98 -23.66 9.30
N ALA A 191 3.41 -22.42 9.10
CA ALA A 191 2.82 -21.51 8.12
C ALA A 191 2.87 -22.10 6.70
N ALA A 192 3.99 -22.73 6.31
CA ALA A 192 4.11 -23.41 5.03
C ALA A 192 3.11 -24.56 4.90
N VAL A 193 2.95 -25.39 5.94
CA VAL A 193 1.96 -26.50 5.95
C VAL A 193 0.52 -25.98 5.86
N VAL A 194 0.17 -24.93 6.61
CA VAL A 194 -1.16 -24.32 6.56
C VAL A 194 -1.43 -23.71 5.19
N MET A 195 -0.42 -23.07 4.57
CA MET A 195 -0.54 -22.43 3.26
C MET A 195 -0.92 -23.41 2.15
N ARG A 196 -0.51 -24.69 2.25
CA ARG A 196 -0.89 -25.74 1.28
C ARG A 196 -2.40 -25.99 1.21
N ARG A 197 -3.16 -25.58 2.24
CA ARG A 197 -4.62 -25.74 2.32
C ARG A 197 -5.40 -24.52 1.81
N VAL A 198 -4.72 -23.43 1.46
CA VAL A 198 -5.35 -22.26 0.82
C VAL A 198 -5.68 -22.64 -0.64
N PRO A 199 -6.80 -22.20 -1.22
CA PRO A 199 -7.08 -22.43 -2.64
C PRO A 199 -6.02 -21.78 -3.52
N ASP A 200 -5.73 -22.40 -4.65
CA ASP A 200 -5.14 -21.67 -5.77
C ASP A 200 -6.28 -21.01 -6.52
N ALA A 201 -6.22 -19.70 -6.65
CA ALA A 201 -7.01 -19.00 -7.63
C ALA A 201 -6.02 -18.27 -8.53
N VAL A 202 -5.94 -18.76 -9.77
CA VAL A 202 -5.20 -18.10 -10.84
C VAL A 202 -6.02 -16.86 -11.20
N PRO A 203 -5.45 -15.65 -11.16
CA PRO A 203 -6.16 -14.47 -11.62
C PRO A 203 -6.66 -14.71 -13.04
N ASP A 204 -7.89 -14.29 -13.32
CA ASP A 204 -8.41 -14.27 -14.68
C ASP A 204 -7.45 -13.40 -15.51
N ASP A 205 -6.84 -14.01 -16.53
CA ASP A 205 -5.68 -13.49 -17.26
C ASP A 205 -6.14 -12.41 -18.25
N GLN A 206 -6.78 -11.36 -17.73
CA GLN A 206 -7.05 -10.15 -18.50
C GLN A 206 -5.81 -9.27 -18.37
N PRO A 207 -4.95 -9.19 -19.41
CA PRO A 207 -3.82 -8.28 -19.37
C PRO A 207 -4.39 -6.86 -19.34
N ALA A 208 -4.51 -6.24 -18.17
CA ALA A 208 -4.68 -4.79 -18.15
C ALA A 208 -3.49 -4.20 -18.92
N SER A 209 -3.74 -3.39 -19.96
CA SER A 209 -2.64 -2.72 -20.68
C SER A 209 -1.77 -2.03 -19.65
N GLU A 210 -0.45 -2.26 -19.70
CA GLU A 210 0.49 -1.68 -18.74
C GLU A 210 0.38 -0.15 -18.73
N LEU A 211 0.00 0.44 -19.88
CA LEU A 211 -0.29 1.86 -20.02
C LEU A 211 -1.55 2.30 -19.24
N ILE A 212 -2.64 1.52 -19.25
CA ILE A 212 -3.88 1.83 -18.50
C ILE A 212 -3.58 1.82 -17.00
N ALA A 213 -2.94 0.75 -16.51
CA ALA A 213 -2.60 0.67 -15.09
C ALA A 213 -1.59 1.75 -14.67
N TYR A 214 -0.66 2.14 -15.55
CA TYR A 214 0.22 3.27 -15.30
C TYR A 214 -0.59 4.55 -15.10
N HIS A 215 -1.53 4.87 -15.99
CA HIS A 215 -2.36 6.08 -15.88
C HIS A 215 -3.24 6.06 -14.62
N GLU A 216 -3.86 4.92 -14.29
CA GLU A 216 -4.71 4.80 -13.10
C GLU A 216 -3.93 4.96 -11.80
N LEU A 217 -2.70 4.41 -11.73
CA LEU A 217 -1.81 4.51 -10.57
C LEU A 217 -1.17 5.91 -10.43
N HIS A 218 -1.10 6.68 -11.51
CA HIS A 218 -0.53 8.03 -11.52
C HIS A 218 -1.59 9.13 -11.40
N THR A 219 -2.83 8.78 -11.06
CA THR A 219 -3.86 9.79 -10.77
C THR A 219 -3.38 10.76 -9.67
N PRO A 220 -3.69 12.07 -9.79
CA PRO A 220 -3.22 13.09 -8.85
C PRO A 220 -3.51 12.75 -7.37
N THR A 221 -4.67 12.14 -7.11
CA THR A 221 -5.08 11.71 -5.77
C THR A 221 -4.17 10.62 -5.20
N ILE A 222 -3.79 9.61 -5.99
CA ILE A 222 -2.88 8.54 -5.54
C ILE A 222 -1.49 9.10 -5.30
N GLN A 223 -0.99 9.94 -6.20
CA GLN A 223 0.33 10.57 -6.02
C GLN A 223 0.36 11.46 -4.78
N ALA A 224 -0.65 12.30 -4.58
CA ALA A 224 -0.77 13.15 -3.40
C ALA A 224 -0.80 12.31 -2.11
N THR A 225 -1.64 11.27 -2.08
CA THR A 225 -1.77 10.38 -0.92
C THR A 225 -0.49 9.57 -0.68
N SER A 226 0.21 9.15 -1.75
CA SER A 226 1.52 8.49 -1.68
C SER A 226 2.59 9.41 -1.11
N ASN A 227 2.65 10.66 -1.56
CA ASN A 227 3.58 11.68 -1.06
C ASN A 227 3.33 11.96 0.43
N ALA A 228 2.06 12.15 0.80
CA ALA A 228 1.63 12.32 2.19
C ALA A 228 2.02 11.13 3.07
N PHE A 229 1.75 9.91 2.62
CA PHE A 229 2.11 8.71 3.38
C PHE A 229 3.62 8.49 3.46
N ALA A 230 4.38 8.84 2.41
CA ALA A 230 5.84 8.84 2.46
C ALA A 230 6.38 9.82 3.51
N ALA A 231 5.81 11.03 3.61
CA ALA A 231 6.18 11.99 4.65
C ALA A 231 5.88 11.45 6.06
N LEU A 232 4.72 10.81 6.23
CA LEU A 232 4.35 10.13 7.49
C LEU A 232 5.32 8.99 7.83
N ARG A 233 5.75 8.20 6.84
CA ARG A 233 6.74 7.13 7.03
C ARG A 233 8.13 7.67 7.38
N GLY A 234 8.52 8.80 6.77
CA GLY A 234 9.70 9.55 7.16
C GLY A 234 9.62 10.04 8.60
N ALA A 235 8.48 10.58 9.03
CA ALA A 235 8.25 10.96 10.43
C ALA A 235 8.36 9.77 11.39
N VAL A 236 7.86 8.58 11.00
CA VAL A 236 8.05 7.34 11.79
C VAL A 236 9.53 7.02 11.98
N GLY A 237 10.31 7.03 10.90
CA GLY A 237 11.75 6.78 10.98
C GLY A 237 12.46 7.82 11.84
N PHE A 238 12.18 9.09 11.57
CA PHE A 238 12.74 10.21 12.31
C PHE A 238 12.45 10.13 13.81
N PHE A 239 11.20 9.84 14.19
CA PHE A 239 10.81 9.72 15.59
C PHE A 239 11.50 8.54 16.28
N VAL A 240 11.49 7.35 15.68
CA VAL A 240 12.05 6.14 16.29
C VAL A 240 13.55 6.32 16.58
N PHE A 241 14.34 6.74 15.60
CA PHE A 241 15.78 6.94 15.83
C PHE A 241 16.09 8.20 16.63
N GLY A 242 15.35 9.29 16.38
CA GLY A 242 15.52 10.55 17.11
C GLY A 242 15.23 10.39 18.60
N LEU A 243 14.19 9.64 18.95
CA LEU A 243 13.88 9.33 20.35
C LEU A 243 14.99 8.51 21.01
N ALA A 244 15.53 7.49 20.33
CA ALA A 244 16.63 6.70 20.86
C ALA A 244 17.86 7.58 21.20
N PHE A 245 18.29 8.44 20.27
CA PHE A 245 19.40 9.37 20.51
C PHE A 245 19.08 10.43 21.57
N ALA A 246 17.82 10.87 21.63
CA ALA A 246 17.42 11.88 22.60
C ALA A 246 17.41 11.35 24.03
N LEU A 247 16.82 10.18 24.25
CA LEU A 247 16.84 9.50 25.54
C LEU A 247 18.28 9.22 25.99
N ARG A 248 19.15 8.77 25.07
CA ARG A 248 20.57 8.54 25.38
C ARG A 248 21.26 9.81 25.86
N ARG A 249 21.12 10.93 25.15
CA ARG A 249 21.74 12.21 25.54
C ARG A 249 21.23 12.74 26.88
N GLU A 250 19.98 12.43 27.21
CA GLU A 250 19.35 12.80 28.48
C GLU A 250 19.62 11.78 29.60
N SER A 251 20.42 10.74 29.34
CA SER A 251 20.68 9.62 30.26
C SER A 251 19.40 8.95 30.79
N ALA A 252 18.36 8.94 29.96
CA ALA A 252 17.07 8.37 30.30
C ALA A 252 17.13 6.82 30.26
N PRO A 253 16.36 6.14 31.12
CA PRO A 253 16.32 4.68 31.14
C PRO A 253 15.87 4.06 29.80
N ALA A 254 16.54 2.99 29.37
CA ALA A 254 16.22 2.29 28.11
C ALA A 254 14.78 1.76 28.03
N TRP A 255 14.14 1.46 29.17
CA TRP A 255 12.75 1.00 29.20
C TRP A 255 11.77 2.05 28.64
N MET A 256 12.09 3.35 28.72
CA MET A 256 11.23 4.42 28.17
C MET A 256 11.09 4.30 26.65
N TYR A 257 12.19 3.95 25.97
CA TYR A 257 12.17 3.67 24.54
C TYR A 257 11.28 2.44 24.25
N GLY A 258 11.42 1.38 25.04
CA GLY A 258 10.57 0.18 24.95
C GLY A 258 9.09 0.49 25.11
N VAL A 259 8.71 1.33 26.09
CA VAL A 259 7.32 1.76 26.30
C VAL A 259 6.81 2.62 25.14
N ALA A 260 7.65 3.49 24.57
CA ALA A 260 7.27 4.28 23.40
C ALA A 260 7.01 3.39 22.16
N VAL A 261 7.88 2.41 21.91
CA VAL A 261 7.70 1.41 20.83
C VAL A 261 6.43 0.57 21.07
N ALA A 262 6.17 0.17 22.33
CA ALA A 262 4.96 -0.55 22.70
C ALA A 262 3.70 0.31 22.49
N ALA A 263 3.72 1.59 22.86
CA ALA A 263 2.62 2.53 22.63
C ALA A 263 2.34 2.72 21.14
N PHE A 264 3.38 2.89 20.32
CA PHE A 264 3.27 2.94 18.86
C PHE A 264 2.63 1.66 18.29
N GLY A 265 3.10 0.48 18.74
CA GLY A 265 2.56 -0.81 18.31
C GLY A 265 1.10 -1.01 18.70
N ALA A 266 0.74 -0.69 19.95
CA ALA A 266 -0.63 -0.77 20.45
C ALA A 266 -1.58 0.17 19.68
N ALA A 267 -1.15 1.40 19.42
CA ALA A 267 -1.93 2.36 18.65
C ALA A 267 -2.09 1.95 17.17
N THR A 268 -1.07 1.31 16.59
CA THR A 268 -1.17 0.71 15.24
C THR A 268 -2.18 -0.44 15.22
N PHE A 269 -2.24 -1.26 16.26
CA PHE A 269 -3.28 -2.29 16.41
C PHE A 269 -4.67 -1.67 16.49
N VAL A 270 -4.85 -0.63 17.31
CA VAL A 270 -6.11 0.13 17.40
C VAL A 270 -6.51 0.70 16.04
N ALA A 271 -5.56 1.26 15.29
CA ALA A 271 -5.79 1.70 13.92
C ALA A 271 -6.35 0.56 13.05
N ASN A 272 -5.79 -0.65 13.13
CA ASN A 272 -6.25 -1.81 12.35
C ASN A 272 -7.65 -2.32 12.72
N VAL A 273 -8.10 -2.05 13.95
CA VAL A 273 -9.46 -2.35 14.42
C VAL A 273 -10.46 -1.29 13.96
N VAL A 274 -10.07 -0.02 14.05
CA VAL A 274 -10.97 1.13 13.87
C VAL A 274 -11.09 1.56 12.40
N SER A 275 -10.06 1.32 11.59
CA SER A 275 -9.99 1.75 10.18
C SER A 275 -11.15 1.26 9.29
N PRO A 276 -11.64 0.01 9.37
CA PRO A 276 -12.83 -0.42 8.62
C PRO A 276 -14.07 0.42 8.93
N TRP A 277 -14.26 0.78 10.21
CA TRP A 277 -15.39 1.60 10.62
C TRP A 277 -15.22 3.06 10.15
N LEU A 278 -14.02 3.62 10.27
CA LEU A 278 -13.67 4.95 9.78
C LEU A 278 -13.95 5.11 8.28
N ARG A 279 -13.52 4.14 7.48
CA ARG A 279 -13.66 4.16 6.01
C ARG A 279 -15.11 4.08 5.53
N ARG A 280 -16.03 3.51 6.30
CA ARG A 280 -17.47 3.51 5.95
C ARG A 280 -18.10 4.90 6.03
N HIS A 281 -17.50 5.80 6.79
CA HIS A 281 -18.08 7.12 7.07
C HIS A 281 -17.24 8.27 6.52
N ARG A 282 -16.01 8.00 6.08
CA ARG A 282 -15.02 9.01 5.68
C ARG A 282 -14.26 8.53 4.45
N ALA A 283 -14.02 9.44 3.52
CA ALA A 283 -13.21 9.17 2.34
C ALA A 283 -11.74 8.90 2.74
N GLU A 284 -11.01 8.12 1.93
CA GLU A 284 -9.59 7.81 2.18
C GLU A 284 -8.74 9.08 2.33
N THR A 285 -9.04 10.10 1.52
CA THR A 285 -8.35 11.39 1.58
C THR A 285 -8.54 12.10 2.91
N GLN A 286 -9.75 12.04 3.49
CA GLN A 286 -10.06 12.62 4.80
C GLN A 286 -9.34 11.89 5.94
N LEU A 287 -9.23 10.55 5.85
CA LEU A 287 -8.50 9.74 6.82
C LEU A 287 -7.00 10.06 6.80
N MET A 288 -6.42 10.23 5.62
CA MET A 288 -5.02 10.66 5.47
C MET A 288 -4.83 12.08 6.01
N THR A 289 -5.72 13.02 5.69
CA THR A 289 -5.69 14.39 6.24
C THR A 289 -5.70 14.36 7.77
N GLY A 290 -6.66 13.66 8.38
CA GLY A 290 -6.76 13.54 9.83
C GLY A 290 -5.51 12.94 10.48
N SER A 291 -4.92 11.93 9.84
CA SER A 291 -3.68 11.28 10.30
C SER A 291 -2.50 12.25 10.33
N LEU A 292 -2.33 13.06 9.29
CA LEU A 292 -1.25 14.06 9.23
C LEU A 292 -1.45 15.18 10.25
N PHE A 293 -2.66 15.75 10.35
CA PHE A 293 -2.95 16.83 11.29
C PHE A 293 -2.83 16.39 12.75
N ALA A 294 -3.32 15.19 13.10
CA ALA A 294 -3.20 14.66 14.45
C ALA A 294 -1.72 14.55 14.87
N LEU A 295 -0.88 14.00 13.98
CA LEU A 295 0.56 13.91 14.25
C LEU A 295 1.23 15.28 14.33
N PHE A 296 0.91 16.19 13.41
CA PHE A 296 1.48 17.54 13.38
C PHE A 296 1.14 18.31 14.67
N ILE A 297 -0.11 18.31 15.11
CA ILE A 297 -0.54 19.01 16.33
C ILE A 297 0.21 18.45 17.55
N CYS A 298 0.28 17.13 17.67
CA CYS A 298 1.02 16.50 18.78
C CYS A 298 2.52 16.81 18.74
N ALA A 299 3.12 16.85 17.55
CA ALA A 299 4.52 17.21 17.36
C ALA A 299 4.79 18.67 17.76
N VAL A 300 3.92 19.61 17.37
CA VAL A 300 4.03 21.02 17.75
C VAL A 300 3.90 21.19 19.25
N PHE A 301 2.93 20.53 19.86
CA PHE A 301 2.74 20.56 21.31
C PHE A 301 3.98 20.02 22.06
N ALA A 302 4.53 18.90 21.59
CA ALA A 302 5.74 18.31 22.15
C ALA A 302 7.01 19.16 21.92
N ALA A 303 7.04 19.99 20.88
CA ALA A 303 8.13 20.95 20.62
C ALA A 303 8.08 22.17 21.57
N ILE A 304 6.91 22.53 22.08
CA ILE A 304 6.74 23.65 23.02
C ILE A 304 7.01 23.21 24.46
N GLY A 305 6.48 22.05 24.85
CA GLY A 305 6.59 21.52 26.22
C GLY A 305 6.91 20.03 26.23
N PRO A 306 8.16 19.62 25.96
CA PRO A 306 8.54 18.21 25.95
C PRO A 306 8.43 17.63 27.36
N SER A 307 7.78 16.47 27.46
CA SER A 307 7.81 15.64 28.67
C SER A 307 7.78 14.17 28.27
N SER A 308 8.16 13.27 29.18
CA SER A 308 8.09 11.83 28.95
C SER A 308 6.67 11.39 28.57
N VAL A 309 5.65 11.93 29.26
CA VAL A 309 4.24 11.62 28.97
C VAL A 309 3.84 12.11 27.58
N VAL A 310 4.17 13.36 27.24
CA VAL A 310 3.85 13.92 25.92
C VAL A 310 4.55 13.13 24.81
N THR A 311 5.79 12.69 25.04
CA THR A 311 6.55 11.86 24.08
C THR A 311 5.89 10.51 23.85
N LEU A 312 5.36 9.87 24.91
CA LEU A 312 4.59 8.64 24.78
C LEU A 312 3.26 8.85 24.04
N VAL A 313 2.60 9.99 24.27
CA VAL A 313 1.39 10.36 23.51
C VAL A 313 1.73 10.55 22.03
N VAL A 314 2.84 11.23 21.70
CA VAL A 314 3.30 11.36 20.31
C VAL A 314 3.59 9.99 19.70
N ALA A 315 4.24 9.07 20.41
CA ALA A 315 4.49 7.71 19.93
C ALA A 315 3.19 6.96 19.60
N GLY A 316 2.18 7.07 20.47
CA GLY A 316 0.86 6.50 20.24
C GLY A 316 0.15 7.13 19.04
N ILE A 317 0.09 8.45 18.95
CA ILE A 317 -0.55 9.16 17.83
C ILE A 317 0.16 8.86 16.51
N LEU A 318 1.49 8.80 16.52
CA LEU A 318 2.29 8.39 15.37
C LEU A 318 1.92 6.98 14.90
N GLY A 319 1.74 6.01 15.81
CA GLY A 319 1.30 4.65 15.48
C GLY A 319 -0.12 4.61 14.92
N LEU A 320 -1.04 5.37 15.54
CA LEU A 320 -2.43 5.49 15.07
C LEU A 320 -2.49 6.10 13.66
N SER A 321 -1.80 7.21 13.44
CA SER A 321 -1.71 7.90 12.15
C SER A 321 -1.06 7.02 11.09
N ALA A 322 0.04 6.34 11.41
CA ALA A 322 0.72 5.44 10.48
C ALA A 322 -0.19 4.27 10.06
N GLY A 323 -0.95 3.69 11.01
CA GLY A 323 -1.90 2.62 10.72
C GLY A 323 -3.09 3.07 9.87
N ILE A 324 -3.77 4.16 10.24
CA ILE A 324 -4.92 4.70 9.50
C ILE A 324 -4.48 5.17 8.11
N GLY A 325 -3.36 5.90 8.03
CA GLY A 325 -2.79 6.38 6.77
C GLY A 325 -2.44 5.23 5.83
N ARG A 326 -1.86 4.14 6.35
CA ARG A 326 -1.57 2.93 5.56
C ARG A 326 -2.85 2.33 4.98
N GLN A 327 -3.88 2.15 5.80
CA GLN A 327 -5.14 1.56 5.34
C GLN A 327 -5.87 2.44 4.34
N ALA A 328 -5.84 3.76 4.53
CA ALA A 328 -6.40 4.72 3.58
C ALA A 328 -5.67 4.64 2.23
N PHE A 329 -4.34 4.59 2.24
CA PHE A 329 -3.53 4.43 1.03
C PHE A 329 -3.78 3.09 0.32
N ASP A 330 -3.78 1.98 1.06
CA ASP A 330 -3.98 0.64 0.49
C ASP A 330 -5.37 0.51 -0.16
N SER A 331 -6.40 1.06 0.50
CA SER A 331 -7.77 1.14 -0.03
C SER A 331 -7.81 1.95 -1.33
N LEU A 332 -7.14 3.10 -1.37
CA LEU A 332 -7.10 3.95 -2.55
C LEU A 332 -6.44 3.24 -3.73
N VAL A 333 -5.29 2.59 -3.52
CA VAL A 333 -4.62 1.79 -4.56
C VAL A 333 -5.47 0.59 -4.97
N GLN A 334 -6.11 -0.10 -4.04
CA GLN A 334 -6.95 -1.27 -4.37
C GLN A 334 -8.18 -0.92 -5.20
N ARG A 335 -8.78 0.24 -4.96
CA ARG A 335 -9.92 0.74 -5.75
C ARG A 335 -9.51 1.15 -7.16
N SER A 336 -8.28 1.61 -7.35
CA SER A 336 -7.82 2.19 -8.61
C SER A 336 -6.88 1.31 -9.43
N ALA A 337 -6.28 0.27 -8.85
CA ALA A 337 -5.30 -0.57 -9.55
C ALA A 337 -5.96 -1.83 -10.14
N PRO A 338 -5.72 -2.15 -11.43
CA PRO A 338 -6.16 -3.40 -12.03
C PRO A 338 -5.57 -4.61 -11.30
N LEU A 339 -6.34 -5.69 -11.20
CA LEU A 339 -5.98 -6.89 -10.43
C LEU A 339 -4.59 -7.45 -10.81
N ALA A 340 -4.30 -7.53 -12.11
CA ALA A 340 -3.04 -8.06 -12.64
C ALA A 340 -1.79 -7.22 -12.27
N LEU A 341 -1.95 -5.91 -12.06
CA LEU A 341 -0.84 -4.97 -11.87
C LEU A 341 -0.68 -4.48 -10.42
N ARG A 342 -1.63 -4.85 -9.56
CA ARG A 342 -1.71 -4.44 -8.15
C ARG A 342 -0.48 -4.87 -7.35
N GLY A 343 0.00 -6.10 -7.51
CA GLY A 343 1.20 -6.60 -6.81
C GLY A 343 2.47 -5.79 -7.16
N ARG A 344 2.67 -5.49 -8.44
CA ARG A 344 3.77 -4.63 -8.93
C ARG A 344 3.67 -3.21 -8.35
N ALA A 345 2.48 -2.63 -8.38
CA ALA A 345 2.24 -1.29 -7.83
C ALA A 345 2.58 -1.21 -6.32
N PHE A 346 2.10 -2.18 -5.54
CA PHE A 346 2.38 -2.25 -4.11
C PHE A 346 3.87 -2.36 -3.81
N ALA A 347 4.64 -3.13 -4.59
CA ALA A 347 6.09 -3.24 -4.38
C ALA A 347 6.83 -1.93 -4.62
N ARG A 348 6.44 -1.16 -5.65
CA ARG A 348 7.04 0.17 -5.94
C ARG A 348 6.73 1.16 -4.82
N PHE A 349 5.47 1.21 -4.37
CA PHE A 349 5.08 2.08 -3.27
C PHE A 349 5.73 1.68 -1.94
N GLU A 350 5.81 0.38 -1.65
CA GLU A 350 6.46 -0.11 -0.44
C GLU A 350 7.94 0.28 -0.41
N THR A 351 8.65 0.12 -1.53
CA THR A 351 10.06 0.56 -1.68
C THR A 351 10.20 2.05 -1.37
N ARG A 352 9.32 2.88 -1.93
CA ARG A 352 9.29 4.32 -1.67
C ARG A 352 9.08 4.64 -0.18
N PHE A 353 8.12 3.99 0.47
CA PHE A 353 7.80 4.24 1.87
C PHE A 353 8.93 3.82 2.82
N GLN A 354 9.68 2.80 2.44
CA GLN A 354 10.80 2.29 3.21
C GLN A 354 12.04 3.16 3.03
N LEU A 355 12.25 3.67 1.82
CA LEU A 355 13.23 4.73 1.59
C LEU A 355 12.91 5.98 2.41
N ALA A 356 11.65 6.44 2.42
CA ALA A 356 11.25 7.59 3.21
C ALA A 356 11.50 7.38 4.72
N TRP A 357 11.14 6.21 5.24
CA TRP A 357 11.44 5.83 6.63
C TRP A 357 12.94 5.84 6.93
N ALA A 358 13.76 5.26 6.05
CA ALA A 358 15.20 5.22 6.24
C ALA A 358 15.84 6.62 6.19
N VAL A 359 15.39 7.47 5.26
CA VAL A 359 15.81 8.88 5.19
C VAL A 359 15.47 9.61 6.48
N GLY A 360 14.25 9.45 6.99
CA GLY A 360 13.84 10.03 8.27
C GLY A 360 14.76 9.59 9.42
N GLY A 361 15.05 8.29 9.52
CA GLY A 361 15.98 7.75 10.51
C GLY A 361 17.41 8.26 10.36
N ALA A 362 17.90 8.40 9.13
CA ALA A 362 19.24 8.90 8.83
C ALA A 362 19.37 10.38 9.22
N VAL A 363 18.37 11.21 8.89
CA VAL A 363 18.31 12.62 9.28
C VAL A 363 18.29 12.74 10.81
N ALA A 364 17.44 11.97 11.50
CA ALA A 364 17.41 11.97 12.97
C ALA A 364 18.75 11.56 13.59
N THR A 365 19.41 10.55 13.01
CA THR A 365 20.73 10.06 13.45
C THR A 365 21.83 11.11 13.22
N ALA A 366 21.79 11.83 12.10
CA ALA A 366 22.74 12.88 11.78
C ALA A 366 22.60 14.07 12.75
N LEU A 367 21.36 14.47 13.05
CA LEU A 367 21.06 15.56 13.97
C LEU A 367 21.36 15.17 15.43
N ALA A 368 20.89 14.01 15.89
CA ALA A 368 21.02 13.51 17.27
C ALA A 368 20.63 14.56 18.35
N THR A 369 19.60 15.37 18.05
CA THR A 369 19.15 16.53 18.83
C THR A 369 18.13 16.17 19.92
N SER A 370 17.86 17.09 20.85
CA SER A 370 16.91 16.90 21.97
C SER A 370 15.53 16.48 21.52
N ILE A 371 14.72 15.93 22.44
CA ILE A 371 13.32 15.60 22.14
C ILE A 371 12.63 16.84 21.58
N GLN A 372 12.80 17.99 22.23
CA GLN A 372 12.23 19.26 21.81
C GLN A 372 12.58 19.63 20.37
N THR A 373 13.87 19.68 20.05
CA THR A 373 14.35 20.04 18.72
C THR A 373 13.91 19.02 17.68
N SER A 374 13.91 17.73 18.03
CA SER A 374 13.42 16.67 17.14
C SER A 374 11.94 16.86 16.81
N MET A 375 11.10 17.16 17.80
CA MET A 375 9.68 17.45 17.57
C MET A 375 9.46 18.73 16.76
N ALA A 376 10.28 19.76 16.98
CA ALA A 376 10.26 20.98 16.18
C ALA A 376 10.60 20.71 14.70
N VAL A 377 11.66 19.94 14.43
CA VAL A 377 12.07 19.52 13.09
C VAL A 377 10.97 18.68 12.43
N MET A 378 10.40 17.71 13.15
CA MET A 378 9.30 16.90 12.63
C MET A 378 8.08 17.75 12.26
N SER A 379 7.73 18.73 13.10
CA SER A 379 6.65 19.69 12.81
C SER A 379 6.95 20.54 11.57
N ALA A 380 8.18 21.05 11.45
CA ALA A 380 8.62 21.84 10.31
C ALA A 380 8.61 21.06 8.98
N VAL A 381 8.78 19.73 9.03
CA VAL A 381 8.66 18.84 7.86
C VAL A 381 7.21 18.48 7.54
N LEU A 382 6.39 18.22 8.57
CA LEU A 382 4.98 17.84 8.39
C LEU A 382 4.12 19.00 7.88
N ALA A 383 4.38 20.24 8.29
CA ALA A 383 3.63 21.41 7.85
C ALA A 383 3.60 21.59 6.31
N PRO A 384 4.75 21.65 5.59
CA PRO A 384 4.73 21.75 4.13
C PRO A 384 4.14 20.48 3.47
N ALA A 385 4.36 19.28 4.03
CA ALA A 385 3.75 18.07 3.52
C ALA A 385 2.21 18.12 3.55
N ILE A 386 1.63 18.64 4.64
CA ILE A 386 0.18 18.88 4.76
C ILE A 386 -0.28 19.89 3.72
N VAL A 387 0.40 21.03 3.59
CA VAL A 387 0.01 22.08 2.62
C VAL A 387 0.03 21.55 1.20
N LEU A 388 1.11 20.86 0.80
CA LEU A 388 1.24 20.27 -0.53
C LEU A 388 0.18 19.20 -0.78
N TYR A 389 -0.08 18.34 0.20
CA TYR A 389 -1.13 17.33 0.11
C TYR A 389 -2.52 17.95 -0.06
N LEU A 390 -2.88 18.96 0.76
CA LEU A 390 -4.15 19.65 0.68
C LEU A 390 -4.35 20.36 -0.67
N ARG A 391 -3.32 21.04 -1.19
CA ARG A 391 -3.37 21.66 -2.51
C ARG A 391 -3.61 20.61 -3.60
N ALA A 392 -2.84 19.52 -3.57
CA ALA A 392 -2.94 18.46 -4.56
C ALA A 392 -4.30 17.76 -4.55
N ILE A 393 -4.93 17.52 -3.38
CA ILE A 393 -6.27 16.92 -3.34
C ILE A 393 -7.38 17.89 -3.77
N VAL A 394 -7.23 19.19 -3.50
CA VAL A 394 -8.18 20.22 -3.97
C VAL A 394 -8.09 20.34 -5.49
N GLU A 395 -6.88 20.39 -6.05
CA GLU A 395 -6.66 20.39 -7.49
C GLU A 395 -7.16 19.10 -8.14
N ALA A 396 -6.86 17.93 -7.56
CA ALA A 396 -7.39 16.65 -8.04
C ALA A 396 -8.92 16.63 -8.05
N GLY A 397 -9.56 17.18 -7.00
CA GLY A 397 -11.01 17.34 -6.93
C GLY A 397 -11.54 18.19 -8.08
N ARG A 398 -10.92 19.34 -8.36
CA ARG A 398 -11.28 20.23 -9.47
C ARG A 398 -11.12 19.57 -10.83
N PHE A 399 -10.01 18.85 -11.06
CA PHE A 399 -9.81 18.09 -12.28
C PHE A 399 -10.86 16.99 -12.44
N SER A 400 -11.19 16.25 -11.36
CA SER A 400 -12.20 15.20 -11.42
C SER A 400 -13.62 15.72 -11.65
N SER A 401 -13.99 16.89 -11.11
CA SER A 401 -15.27 17.52 -11.40
C SER A 401 -15.33 18.02 -12.84
N GLN A 402 -14.27 18.68 -13.30
CA GLN A 402 -14.18 19.19 -14.66
C GLN A 402 -14.19 18.06 -15.70
N ASP A 403 -13.57 16.93 -15.38
CA ASP A 403 -13.58 15.71 -16.19
C ASP A 403 -14.94 14.99 -16.20
N ARG A 404 -15.63 14.99 -15.04
CA ARG A 404 -17.01 14.50 -14.94
C ARG A 404 -17.95 15.28 -15.85
N ASP A 405 -17.71 16.58 -15.98
CA ASP A 405 -18.50 17.51 -16.81
C ASP A 405 -17.97 17.67 -18.27
N ASP A 406 -16.89 16.96 -18.65
CA ASP A 406 -16.27 17.03 -20.00
C ASP A 406 -16.27 15.65 -20.67
N ALA A 407 -17.46 15.24 -21.15
CA ALA A 407 -17.65 13.98 -21.86
C ALA A 407 -16.70 13.76 -23.05
N PRO A 408 -16.40 14.76 -23.89
CA PRO A 408 -15.40 14.63 -24.97
C PRO A 408 -14.03 14.19 -24.48
N SER A 409 -13.56 14.70 -23.34
CA SER A 409 -12.24 14.35 -22.79
C SER A 409 -12.20 12.95 -22.15
N ARG A 410 -13.31 12.47 -21.60
CA ARG A 410 -13.47 11.07 -21.15
C ARG A 410 -13.46 10.11 -22.34
N ALA A 411 -14.26 10.41 -23.36
CA ALA A 411 -14.31 9.63 -24.59
C ALA A 411 -12.96 9.57 -25.31
N GLN A 412 -12.20 10.67 -25.33
CA GLN A 412 -10.86 10.73 -25.91
C GLN A 412 -9.86 9.78 -25.23
N ARG A 413 -9.95 9.59 -23.91
CA ARG A 413 -9.07 8.65 -23.19
C ARG A 413 -9.33 7.21 -23.59
N HIS A 414 -10.60 6.82 -23.56
CA HIS A 414 -11.03 5.49 -24.03
C HIS A 414 -10.65 5.26 -25.51
N LEU A 415 -10.76 6.29 -26.35
CA LEU A 415 -10.34 6.22 -27.74
C LEU A 415 -8.83 5.98 -27.90
N VAL A 416 -7.99 6.73 -27.17
CA VAL A 416 -6.52 6.56 -27.23
C VAL A 416 -6.12 5.15 -26.82
N LEU A 417 -6.73 4.64 -25.74
CA LEU A 417 -6.49 3.27 -25.26
C LEU A 417 -6.97 2.22 -26.27
N ALA A 418 -8.13 2.43 -26.88
CA ALA A 418 -8.65 1.55 -27.91
C ALA A 418 -7.72 1.48 -29.13
N ILE A 419 -7.13 2.60 -29.57
CA ILE A 419 -6.19 2.63 -30.69
C ILE A 419 -4.97 1.76 -30.38
N GLU A 420 -4.36 1.93 -29.21
CA GLU A 420 -3.19 1.15 -28.79
C GLU A 420 -3.52 -0.35 -28.65
N LEU A 421 -4.72 -0.68 -28.15
CA LEU A 421 -5.20 -2.06 -28.06
C LEU A 421 -5.45 -2.69 -29.43
N VAL A 422 -5.93 -1.92 -30.41
CA VAL A 422 -6.05 -2.38 -31.81
C VAL A 422 -4.67 -2.63 -32.41
N GLU A 423 -3.71 -1.73 -32.21
CA GLU A 423 -2.34 -1.87 -32.72
C GLU A 423 -1.60 -3.07 -32.12
N SER A 424 -1.87 -3.39 -30.85
CA SER A 424 -1.33 -4.57 -30.18
C SER A 424 -2.07 -5.88 -30.47
N GLY A 425 -3.07 -5.87 -31.36
CA GLY A 425 -3.85 -7.05 -31.74
C GLY A 425 -4.88 -7.51 -30.71
N ARG A 426 -5.14 -6.69 -29.68
CA ARG A 426 -6.02 -6.99 -28.54
C ARG A 426 -7.45 -6.51 -28.79
N HIS A 427 -8.08 -7.06 -29.82
CA HIS A 427 -9.37 -6.56 -30.34
C HIS A 427 -10.52 -6.63 -29.32
N ALA A 428 -10.58 -7.65 -28.46
CA ALA A 428 -11.64 -7.75 -27.45
C ALA A 428 -11.55 -6.63 -26.39
N SER A 429 -10.36 -6.33 -25.90
CA SER A 429 -10.15 -5.24 -24.94
C SER A 429 -10.42 -3.88 -25.60
N ALA A 430 -9.98 -3.71 -26.85
CA ALA A 430 -10.28 -2.51 -27.63
C ALA A 430 -11.79 -2.29 -27.81
N ALA A 431 -12.57 -3.34 -28.12
CA ALA A 431 -14.02 -3.23 -28.27
C ALA A 431 -14.72 -2.73 -26.99
N VAL A 432 -14.27 -3.21 -25.82
CA VAL A 432 -14.78 -2.75 -24.52
C VAL A 432 -14.44 -1.27 -24.30
N GLU A 433 -13.20 -0.86 -24.58
CA GLU A 433 -12.75 0.53 -24.42
C GLU A 433 -13.49 1.49 -25.35
N VAL A 434 -13.63 1.17 -26.64
CA VAL A 434 -14.40 2.00 -27.59
C VAL A 434 -15.85 2.16 -27.14
N SER A 435 -16.48 1.06 -26.68
CA SER A 435 -17.84 1.11 -26.14
C SER A 435 -17.92 2.02 -24.91
N ALA A 436 -16.95 1.96 -23.99
CA ALA A 436 -16.91 2.83 -22.82
C ALA A 436 -16.75 4.31 -23.21
N GLY A 437 -15.96 4.60 -24.25
CA GLY A 437 -15.82 5.95 -24.80
C GLY A 437 -17.12 6.50 -25.40
N ILE A 438 -17.89 5.65 -26.08
CA ILE A 438 -19.22 5.99 -26.61
C ILE A 438 -20.23 6.20 -25.49
N ASP A 439 -20.26 5.29 -24.50
CA ASP A 439 -21.12 5.41 -23.32
C ASP A 439 -20.84 6.72 -22.55
N ALA A 440 -19.56 7.14 -22.48
CA ALA A 440 -19.17 8.39 -21.83
C ALA A 440 -19.76 9.64 -22.52
N LEU A 441 -19.94 9.61 -23.85
CA LEU A 441 -20.60 10.68 -24.61
C LEU A 441 -22.12 10.66 -24.39
N ILE A 442 -22.74 9.48 -24.43
CA ILE A 442 -24.19 9.29 -24.30
C ILE A 442 -24.70 9.74 -22.94
N VAL A 443 -23.95 9.45 -21.88
CA VAL A 443 -24.33 9.80 -20.50
C VAL A 443 -24.52 11.32 -20.34
N ASP A 444 -23.82 12.12 -21.14
CA ASP A 444 -23.83 13.58 -21.05
C ASP A 444 -24.79 14.20 -22.08
N ASP A 445 -24.77 13.70 -23.32
CA ASP A 445 -25.68 14.10 -24.39
C ASP A 445 -25.89 12.93 -25.37
N ASP A 446 -27.07 12.30 -25.27
CA ASP A 446 -27.50 11.18 -26.11
C ASP A 446 -27.53 11.52 -27.61
N SER A 447 -27.59 12.82 -27.97
CA SER A 447 -27.55 13.27 -29.37
C SER A 447 -26.17 13.20 -30.02
N LEU A 448 -25.11 13.04 -29.23
CA LEU A 448 -23.73 12.99 -29.73
C LEU A 448 -23.39 11.64 -30.39
N ALA A 449 -24.09 10.56 -30.04
CA ALA A 449 -23.82 9.23 -30.55
C ALA A 449 -24.95 8.72 -31.47
N HIS A 450 -24.63 8.44 -32.73
CA HIS A 450 -25.62 7.91 -33.66
C HIS A 450 -26.11 6.51 -33.23
N PRO A 451 -27.42 6.18 -33.28
CA PRO A 451 -27.94 4.89 -32.80
C PRO A 451 -27.25 3.65 -33.40
N ALA A 452 -26.85 3.73 -34.66
CA ALA A 452 -26.08 2.67 -35.34
C ALA A 452 -24.67 2.46 -34.73
N MET A 453 -24.01 3.53 -34.30
CA MET A 453 -22.72 3.49 -33.62
C MET A 453 -22.85 2.81 -32.25
N VAL A 454 -23.92 3.14 -31.51
CA VAL A 454 -24.22 2.53 -30.20
C VAL A 454 -24.56 1.05 -30.33
N ALA A 455 -25.38 0.67 -31.31
CA ALA A 455 -25.72 -0.73 -31.57
C ALA A 455 -24.47 -1.56 -31.90
N ARG A 456 -23.60 -1.03 -32.78
CA ARG A 456 -22.36 -1.70 -33.18
C ARG A 456 -21.36 -1.81 -32.03
N ALA A 457 -21.27 -0.80 -31.17
CA ALA A 457 -20.48 -0.86 -29.94
C ALA A 457 -20.96 -1.95 -28.99
N ARG A 458 -22.28 -2.10 -28.79
CA ARG A 458 -22.87 -3.15 -27.95
C ARG A 458 -22.64 -4.55 -28.54
N GLU A 459 -22.77 -4.72 -29.86
CA GLU A 459 -22.49 -5.99 -30.54
C GLU A 459 -21.03 -6.41 -30.37
N LEU A 460 -20.07 -5.50 -30.63
CA LEU A 460 -18.65 -5.80 -30.46
C LEU A 460 -18.27 -6.04 -28.99
N ARG A 461 -18.90 -5.32 -28.05
CA ARG A 461 -18.72 -5.55 -26.62
C ARG A 461 -19.28 -6.91 -26.19
N ALA A 462 -20.46 -7.31 -26.69
CA ALA A 462 -21.04 -8.62 -26.42
C ALA A 462 -20.14 -9.74 -26.96
N ALA A 463 -19.67 -9.61 -28.20
CA ALA A 463 -18.73 -10.56 -28.81
C ALA A 463 -17.41 -10.66 -28.03
N ALA A 464 -16.91 -9.54 -27.52
CA ALA A 464 -15.71 -9.49 -26.68
C ALA A 464 -15.89 -10.19 -25.32
N LEU A 465 -17.10 -10.13 -24.75
CA LEU A 465 -17.41 -10.73 -23.44
C LEU A 465 -17.72 -12.24 -23.53
N ASP A 466 -18.34 -12.71 -24.63
CA ASP A 466 -18.74 -14.11 -24.79
C ASP A 466 -17.64 -15.02 -25.36
N GLY A 467 -16.73 -14.52 -26.21
CA GLY A 467 -15.89 -15.37 -27.06
C GLY A 467 -14.38 -15.12 -27.04
N GLY A 468 -13.87 -14.16 -26.26
CA GLY A 468 -12.45 -13.82 -26.29
C GLY A 468 -11.97 -13.21 -27.62
N HIS A 469 -10.65 -13.12 -27.83
CA HIS A 469 -10.03 -12.33 -28.91
C HIS A 469 -10.41 -12.75 -30.33
N GLU A 470 -10.86 -14.00 -30.55
CA GLU A 470 -11.11 -14.57 -31.88
C GLU A 470 -12.44 -14.11 -32.51
N ASN A 471 -13.40 -13.64 -31.70
CA ASN A 471 -14.76 -13.32 -32.16
C ASN A 471 -15.00 -11.83 -32.50
N VAL A 472 -13.99 -10.97 -32.34
CA VAL A 472 -14.15 -9.53 -32.58
C VAL A 472 -13.66 -9.16 -33.98
N ASP A 473 -14.60 -8.72 -34.83
CA ASP A 473 -14.30 -8.23 -36.17
C ASP A 473 -13.43 -6.97 -36.11
N SER A 474 -12.15 -7.15 -36.45
CA SER A 474 -11.14 -6.08 -36.45
C SER A 474 -11.46 -4.94 -37.42
N GLY A 475 -12.16 -5.21 -38.53
CA GLY A 475 -12.58 -4.19 -39.48
C GLY A 475 -13.67 -3.30 -38.91
N ALA A 476 -14.71 -3.93 -38.34
CA ALA A 476 -15.79 -3.23 -37.64
C ALA A 476 -15.30 -2.44 -36.42
N LEU A 477 -14.30 -2.95 -35.71
CA LEU A 477 -13.70 -2.26 -34.58
C LEU A 477 -12.92 -1.01 -35.01
N ARG A 478 -12.09 -1.10 -36.06
CA ARG A 478 -11.36 0.06 -36.59
C ARG A 478 -12.28 1.14 -37.12
N SER A 479 -13.38 0.76 -37.78
CA SER A 479 -14.38 1.74 -38.22
C SER A 479 -15.02 2.44 -37.03
N LEU A 480 -15.38 1.71 -35.97
CA LEU A 480 -15.97 2.28 -34.76
C LEU A 480 -15.01 3.23 -34.02
N VAL A 481 -13.72 2.92 -33.98
CA VAL A 481 -12.66 3.81 -33.47
C VAL A 481 -12.63 5.12 -34.28
N ALA A 482 -12.68 5.03 -35.60
CA ALA A 482 -12.68 6.21 -36.47
C ALA A 482 -13.94 7.07 -36.28
N ASP A 483 -15.11 6.45 -36.15
CA ASP A 483 -16.38 7.14 -35.90
C ASP A 483 -16.35 7.90 -34.56
N LEU A 484 -15.91 7.23 -33.48
CA LEU A 484 -15.76 7.86 -32.17
C LEU A 484 -14.77 9.04 -32.21
N SER A 485 -13.64 8.89 -32.93
CA SER A 485 -12.68 9.97 -33.14
C SER A 485 -13.30 11.18 -33.85
N GLY A 486 -14.10 10.93 -34.89
CA GLY A 486 -14.82 11.97 -35.63
C GLY A 486 -15.81 12.73 -34.75
N VAL A 487 -16.59 12.01 -33.93
CA VAL A 487 -17.55 12.60 -33.00
C VAL A 487 -16.84 13.50 -31.99
N ILE A 488 -15.77 13.02 -31.34
CA ILE A 488 -15.02 13.81 -30.35
C ILE A 488 -14.45 15.10 -30.98
N ALA A 489 -13.90 14.99 -32.20
CA ALA A 489 -13.37 16.15 -32.92
C ALA A 489 -14.46 17.17 -33.27
N ALA A 490 -15.65 16.72 -33.66
CA ALA A 490 -16.79 17.58 -33.96
C ALA A 490 -17.32 18.31 -32.72
N THR A 491 -17.45 17.59 -31.60
CA THR A 491 -17.91 18.16 -30.33
C THR A 491 -16.96 19.23 -29.82
N ARG A 492 -15.64 18.96 -29.82
CA ARG A 492 -14.63 19.96 -29.44
C ARG A 492 -14.66 21.22 -30.31
N ARG A 493 -14.90 21.09 -31.62
CA ARG A 493 -15.04 22.26 -32.49
C ARG A 493 -16.26 23.10 -32.11
N ARG A 494 -17.41 22.47 -31.82
CA ARG A 494 -18.63 23.17 -31.39
C ARG A 494 -18.41 23.95 -30.09
N ASP A 495 -17.72 23.35 -29.12
CA ASP A 495 -17.42 24.03 -27.84
C ASP A 495 -16.51 25.24 -28.01
N VAL A 496 -15.51 25.14 -28.89
CA VAL A 496 -14.63 26.27 -29.21
C VAL A 496 -15.42 27.40 -29.87
N THR A 497 -16.26 27.10 -30.87
CA THR A 497 -17.10 28.11 -31.53
C THR A 497 -18.07 28.77 -30.54
N ARG A 498 -18.73 27.98 -29.70
CA ARG A 498 -19.66 28.49 -28.67
C ARG A 498 -18.96 29.43 -27.67
N ARG A 499 -17.76 29.07 -27.21
CA ARG A 499 -16.97 29.92 -26.30
C ARG A 499 -16.51 31.21 -26.98
N ILE A 500 -16.17 31.17 -28.27
CA ILE A 500 -15.84 32.37 -29.05
C ILE A 500 -17.07 33.29 -29.18
N ASP A 501 -18.25 32.72 -29.46
CA ASP A 501 -19.51 33.48 -29.56
C ASP A 501 -19.93 34.09 -28.22
N GLU A 502 -19.73 33.38 -27.11
CA GLU A 502 -20.02 33.89 -25.76
C GLU A 502 -19.10 35.04 -25.34
N VAL A 503 -17.82 35.01 -25.76
CA VAL A 503 -16.86 36.11 -25.52
C VAL A 503 -17.09 37.29 -26.46
N SER A 504 -17.65 37.05 -27.65
CA SER A 504 -17.91 38.08 -28.68
C SER A 504 -19.24 38.80 -28.49
N ARG A 505 -20.11 38.34 -27.56
CA ARG A 505 -21.35 39.06 -27.22
C ARG A 505 -21.00 40.35 -26.46
N PRO A 506 -21.46 41.53 -26.91
CA PRO A 506 -21.28 42.75 -26.14
C PRO A 506 -21.94 42.59 -24.77
N SER A 507 -21.22 42.94 -23.70
CA SER A 507 -21.77 43.04 -22.36
C SER A 507 -23.07 43.84 -22.43
N PRO A 508 -24.18 43.37 -21.84
CA PRO A 508 -25.37 44.20 -21.76
C PRO A 508 -24.95 45.49 -21.04
N SER A 509 -25.11 46.62 -21.72
CA SER A 509 -24.84 47.94 -21.17
C SER A 509 -25.74 48.14 -19.96
N THR A 510 -25.15 48.14 -18.76
CA THR A 510 -25.78 48.64 -17.53
C THR A 510 -25.87 50.16 -17.55
#